data_AF-A0A1G3CLP7-F1
#
_entry.id   AF-A0A1G3CLP7-F1
#
_cell.length_a   1.000
_cell.length_b   1.000
_cell.length_c   1.000
_cell.angle_alpha   90.00
_cell.angle_beta   90.00
_cell.angle_gamma   90.00
#
_symmetry.space_group_name_H-M   'P 1'
#
loop_
_entity.id
_entity.type
_entity.pdbx_description
1 polymer ?
#
loop_
_entity_poly.entity_id
_entity_poly.type
_entity_poly.pdbx_seq_one_letter_code
_entity_poly.pdbx_strand_id
1 'polypeptide(L)'
;MREGFKSVLEFLEVDLEIEEEQEHLYNQLATISKDAKVKETFQHLARAAKGHKDALGRIIRDIETDNHDVSFYCLMCGWEIDFGKMPSVGNEERCSLCCQKFALVDVDNDYTTKFLPQ
;
A
#
# COMPACT_ATOMS: atom_id res chain seq x y z
N MET A 1 13.10 -7.92 3.05
CA MET A 1 12.03 -6.98 3.44
C MET A 1 12.68 -5.64 3.74
N ARG A 2 12.21 -4.57 3.10
CA ARG A 2 12.70 -3.20 3.35
C ARG A 2 12.31 -2.76 4.76
N GLU A 3 13.21 -2.04 5.44
CA GLU A 3 12.95 -1.49 6.77
C GLU A 3 11.82 -0.46 6.74
N GLY A 4 11.05 -0.37 7.83
CA GLY A 4 10.01 0.64 7.99
C GLY A 4 8.69 0.36 7.27
N PHE A 5 8.51 -0.82 6.69
CA PHE A 5 7.27 -1.23 6.00
C PHE A 5 6.80 -2.62 6.40
N LYS A 6 7.23 -3.15 7.55
CA LYS A 6 6.97 -4.54 7.93
C LYS A 6 5.48 -4.89 7.87
N SER A 7 4.65 -4.22 8.67
CA SER A 7 3.21 -4.52 8.73
C SER A 7 2.54 -4.17 7.40
N VAL A 8 2.96 -3.09 6.74
CA VAL A 8 2.42 -2.69 5.43
C VAL A 8 2.65 -3.78 4.38
N LEU A 9 3.87 -4.33 4.30
CA LEU A 9 4.20 -5.41 3.38
C LEU A 9 3.45 -6.70 3.74
N GLU A 10 3.36 -7.06 5.03
CA GLU A 10 2.58 -8.21 5.48
C GLU A 10 1.11 -8.11 5.02
N PHE A 11 0.47 -6.94 5.16
CA PHE A 11 -0.90 -6.73 4.66
C PHE A 11 -0.99 -6.81 3.13
N LEU A 12 -0.08 -6.16 2.42
CA LEU A 12 -0.09 -6.17 0.95
C LEU A 12 0.14 -7.58 0.38
N GLU A 13 0.98 -8.39 1.01
CA GLU A 13 1.24 -9.78 0.62
C GLU A 13 -0.01 -10.66 0.82
N VAL A 14 -0.71 -10.50 1.95
CA VAL A 14 -1.97 -11.20 2.21
C VAL A 14 -3.06 -10.76 1.21
N ASP A 15 -3.19 -9.46 0.96
CA ASP A 15 -4.15 -8.95 -0.03
C ASP A 15 -3.83 -9.46 -1.45
N LEU A 16 -2.55 -9.58 -1.80
CA LEU A 16 -2.12 -10.13 -3.09
C LEU A 16 -2.54 -11.60 -3.25
N GLU A 17 -2.35 -12.41 -2.20
CA GLU A 17 -2.78 -13.82 -2.18
C GLU A 17 -4.30 -13.93 -2.34
N ILE A 18 -5.06 -13.12 -1.61
CA ILE A 18 -6.53 -13.07 -1.70
C ILE A 18 -6.98 -12.73 -3.13
N GLU A 19 -6.38 -11.74 -3.77
CA GLU A 19 -6.73 -11.34 -5.14
C GLU A 19 -6.39 -12.43 -6.17
N GLU A 20 -5.31 -13.21 -5.94
CA GLU A 20 -4.98 -14.39 -6.77
C GLU A 20 -6.02 -15.51 -6.62
N GLU A 21 -6.41 -15.83 -5.37
CA GLU A 21 -7.45 -16.82 -5.09
C GLU A 21 -8.80 -16.41 -5.69
N GLN A 22 -9.16 -15.12 -5.57
CA GLN A 22 -10.40 -14.58 -6.12
C GLN A 22 -10.41 -14.60 -7.65
N GLU A 23 -9.32 -14.20 -8.31
CA GLU A 23 -9.20 -14.31 -9.76
C GLU A 23 -9.43 -15.77 -10.20
N HIS A 24 -8.80 -16.73 -9.52
CA HIS A 24 -8.96 -18.15 -9.85
C HIS A 24 -10.41 -18.61 -9.66
N LEU A 25 -11.00 -18.33 -8.51
CA LEU A 25 -12.36 -18.71 -8.15
C LEU A 25 -13.38 -18.13 -9.16
N TYR A 26 -13.28 -16.85 -9.48
CA TYR A 26 -14.21 -16.21 -10.41
C TYR A 26 -14.09 -16.77 -11.83
N ASN A 27 -12.89 -17.11 -12.27
CA ASN A 27 -12.71 -17.80 -13.56
C ASN A 27 -13.36 -19.20 -13.58
N GLN A 28 -13.24 -19.96 -12.49
CA GLN A 28 -13.92 -21.25 -12.35
C GLN A 28 -15.45 -21.09 -12.36
N LEU A 29 -15.98 -20.15 -11.58
CA LEU A 29 -17.41 -19.87 -11.49
C LEU A 29 -18.00 -19.40 -12.83
N ALA A 30 -17.27 -18.54 -13.56
CA ALA A 30 -17.64 -18.15 -14.92
C ALA A 30 -17.71 -19.35 -15.89
N THR A 31 -16.82 -20.32 -15.72
CA THR A 31 -16.74 -21.51 -16.59
C THR A 31 -17.93 -22.45 -16.38
N ILE A 32 -18.34 -22.68 -15.12
CA ILE A 32 -19.45 -23.59 -14.78
C ILE A 32 -20.83 -22.93 -14.87
N SER A 33 -20.88 -21.59 -14.98
CA SER A 33 -22.13 -20.84 -15.05
C SER A 33 -22.87 -21.07 -16.37
N LYS A 34 -24.14 -21.48 -16.25
CA LYS A 34 -25.03 -21.70 -17.41
C LYS A 34 -25.80 -20.44 -17.80
N ASP A 35 -26.04 -19.54 -16.86
CA ASP A 35 -26.67 -18.24 -17.12
C ASP A 35 -25.63 -17.25 -17.67
N ALA A 36 -25.96 -16.61 -18.80
CA ALA A 36 -25.04 -15.71 -19.50
C ALA A 36 -24.69 -14.46 -18.69
N LYS A 37 -25.65 -13.89 -17.94
CA LYS A 37 -25.42 -12.69 -17.13
C LYS A 37 -24.56 -13.02 -15.92
N VAL A 38 -24.85 -14.14 -15.25
CA VAL A 38 -24.04 -14.61 -14.11
C VAL A 38 -22.60 -14.89 -14.55
N LYS A 39 -22.42 -15.55 -15.70
CA LYS A 39 -21.10 -15.76 -16.30
C LYS A 39 -20.37 -14.45 -16.56
N GLU A 40 -21.04 -13.46 -17.15
CA GLU A 40 -20.45 -12.15 -17.42
C GLU A 40 -20.04 -11.43 -16.13
N THR A 41 -20.85 -11.51 -15.08
CA THR A 41 -20.51 -10.96 -13.75
C THR A 41 -19.23 -11.60 -13.21
N PHE A 42 -19.11 -12.93 -13.21
CA PHE A 42 -17.88 -13.58 -12.74
C PHE A 42 -16.67 -13.23 -13.60
N GLN A 43 -16.83 -13.10 -14.92
CA GLN A 43 -15.74 -12.65 -15.78
C GLN A 43 -15.31 -11.20 -15.47
N HIS A 44 -16.23 -10.33 -15.09
CA HIS A 44 -15.90 -8.97 -14.67
C HIS A 44 -15.15 -8.97 -13.34
N LEU A 45 -15.61 -9.75 -12.36
CA LEU A 45 -14.95 -9.89 -11.07
C LEU A 45 -13.54 -10.48 -11.20
N ALA A 46 -13.35 -11.52 -12.02
CA ALA A 46 -12.02 -12.07 -12.32
C ALA A 46 -11.06 -11.02 -12.90
N ARG A 47 -11.55 -10.16 -13.80
CA ARG A 47 -10.74 -9.06 -14.37
C ARG A 47 -10.39 -8.00 -13.33
N ALA A 48 -11.32 -7.67 -12.42
CA ALA A 48 -11.07 -6.73 -11.34
C ALA A 48 -10.00 -7.28 -10.38
N ALA A 49 -10.15 -8.51 -9.92
CA ALA A 49 -9.20 -9.17 -9.03
C ALA A 49 -7.80 -9.25 -9.63
N LYS A 50 -7.71 -9.63 -10.92
CA LYS A 50 -6.44 -9.57 -11.67
C LYS A 50 -5.82 -8.16 -11.67
N GLY A 51 -6.62 -7.13 -11.92
CA GLY A 51 -6.17 -5.74 -11.93
C GLY A 51 -5.63 -5.29 -10.57
N HIS A 52 -6.29 -5.69 -9.48
CA HIS A 52 -5.83 -5.43 -8.12
C HIS A 52 -4.54 -6.19 -7.80
N LYS A 53 -4.49 -7.49 -8.09
CA LYS A 53 -3.29 -8.34 -7.95
C LYS A 53 -2.09 -7.71 -8.65
N ASP A 54 -2.26 -7.29 -9.90
CA ASP A 54 -1.20 -6.65 -10.69
C ASP A 54 -0.76 -5.32 -10.06
N ALA A 55 -1.67 -4.56 -9.44
CA ALA A 55 -1.35 -3.30 -8.76
C ALA A 55 -0.63 -3.52 -7.43
N LEU A 56 -1.11 -4.42 -6.59
CA LEU A 56 -0.48 -4.81 -5.33
C LEU A 56 0.94 -5.32 -5.56
N GLY A 57 1.13 -6.20 -6.55
CA GLY A 57 2.46 -6.72 -6.90
C GLY A 57 3.43 -5.64 -7.41
N ARG A 58 2.92 -4.54 -7.99
CA ARG A 58 3.76 -3.36 -8.32
C ARG A 58 4.12 -2.56 -7.08
N ILE A 59 3.16 -2.30 -6.20
CA ILE A 59 3.39 -1.55 -4.95
C ILE A 59 4.43 -2.26 -4.07
N ILE A 60 4.26 -3.57 -3.85
CA ILE A 60 5.22 -4.39 -3.09
C ILE A 60 6.61 -4.26 -3.70
N ARG A 61 6.74 -4.43 -5.02
CA ARG A 61 8.02 -4.30 -5.71
C ARG A 61 8.63 -2.90 -5.58
N ASP A 62 7.82 -1.85 -5.72
CA ASP A 62 8.30 -0.48 -5.59
C ASP A 62 8.79 -0.20 -4.16
N ILE A 63 8.12 -0.77 -3.14
CA ILE A 63 8.60 -0.72 -1.75
C ILE A 63 9.93 -1.46 -1.65
N GLU A 64 10.01 -2.73 -2.08
CA GLU A 64 11.22 -3.56 -1.94
C GLU A 64 12.44 -3.08 -2.73
N THR A 65 12.24 -2.28 -3.78
CA THR A 65 13.31 -1.78 -4.66
C THR A 65 13.67 -0.30 -4.44
N ASP A 66 13.33 0.24 -3.26
CA ASP A 66 13.57 1.65 -2.90
C ASP A 66 12.99 2.66 -3.91
N ASN A 67 11.96 2.26 -4.65
CA ASN A 67 11.28 3.12 -5.62
C ASN A 67 10.01 3.78 -5.06
N HIS A 68 9.69 3.49 -3.80
CA HIS A 68 8.55 4.07 -3.07
C HIS A 68 9.02 5.14 -2.08
N ASP A 69 8.45 6.35 -2.19
CA ASP A 69 8.65 7.45 -1.25
C ASP A 69 8.01 7.14 0.11
N VAL A 70 8.66 7.57 1.18
CA VAL A 70 8.11 7.51 2.55
C VAL A 70 7.45 8.84 2.84
N SER A 71 6.12 8.91 2.68
CA SER A 71 5.34 10.10 2.99
C SER A 71 4.23 9.82 4.01
N PHE A 72 3.86 10.86 4.76
CA PHE A 72 2.80 10.82 5.77
C PHE A 72 1.91 12.04 5.65
N TYR A 73 0.65 11.91 6.03
CA TYR A 73 -0.21 13.07 6.21
C TYR A 73 0.06 13.76 7.55
N CYS A 74 0.20 15.08 7.51
CA CYS A 74 0.40 15.91 8.68
C CYS A 74 -0.77 15.77 9.65
N LEU A 75 -0.50 15.35 10.89
CA LEU A 75 -1.52 15.18 11.93
C LEU A 75 -2.19 16.49 12.38
N MET A 76 -1.66 17.66 11.98
CA MET A 76 -2.23 18.97 12.32
C MET A 76 -3.16 19.53 11.25
N CYS A 77 -2.92 19.23 9.97
CA CYS A 77 -3.62 19.89 8.86
C CYS A 77 -3.91 18.99 7.65
N GLY A 78 -3.48 17.72 7.66
CA GLY A 78 -3.71 16.76 6.58
C GLY A 78 -2.82 16.94 5.34
N TRP A 79 -1.90 17.91 5.33
CA TRP A 79 -0.97 18.10 4.21
C TRP A 79 0.11 17.00 4.17
N GLU A 80 0.51 16.57 2.98
CA GLU A 80 1.57 15.56 2.82
C GLU A 80 2.93 16.06 3.31
N ILE A 81 3.66 15.17 3.97
CA ILE A 81 5.02 15.34 4.44
C ILE A 81 5.84 14.22 3.82
N ASP A 82 6.77 14.58 2.94
CA ASP A 82 7.57 13.65 2.17
C ASP A 82 8.99 13.56 2.72
N PHE A 83 9.41 12.35 3.14
CA PHE A 83 10.77 12.04 3.59
C PHE A 83 11.64 11.43 2.47
N GLY A 84 11.09 11.27 1.26
CA GLY A 84 11.74 10.71 0.09
C GLY A 84 11.89 9.19 0.10
N LYS A 85 12.65 8.66 -0.86
CA LYS A 85 12.81 7.20 -1.10
C LYS A 85 13.68 6.47 -0.09
N MET A 86 14.68 7.12 0.47
CA MET A 86 15.67 6.46 1.33
C MET A 86 15.89 7.27 2.61
N PRO A 87 14.85 7.50 3.43
CA PRO A 87 15.04 8.23 4.66
C PRO A 87 15.76 7.36 5.69
N SER A 88 16.21 8.00 6.75
CA SER A 88 16.74 7.35 7.94
C SER A 88 15.92 7.74 9.17
N VAL A 89 15.81 6.83 10.13
CA VAL A 89 15.21 7.13 11.45
C VAL A 89 15.90 8.36 12.04
N GLY A 90 15.09 9.33 12.48
CA GLY A 90 15.56 10.62 12.98
C GLY A 90 15.68 11.71 11.92
N ASN A 91 15.46 11.42 10.63
CA ASN A 91 15.22 12.48 9.64
C ASN A 91 14.03 13.33 10.07
N GLU A 92 14.14 14.63 9.84
CA GLU A 92 13.16 15.62 10.26
C GLU A 92 12.62 16.34 9.05
N GLU A 93 11.31 16.47 8.98
CA GLU A 93 10.64 17.24 7.93
C GLU A 93 9.67 18.25 8.53
N ARG A 94 9.44 19.32 7.77
CA ARG A 94 8.50 20.37 8.16
C ARG A 94 7.33 20.37 7.19
N CYS A 95 6.11 20.28 7.72
CA CYS A 95 4.91 20.45 6.93
C CYS A 95 4.92 21.83 6.25
N SER A 96 4.83 21.85 4.92
CA SER A 96 4.88 23.09 4.13
C SER A 96 3.65 23.99 4.28
N LEU A 97 2.55 23.45 4.84
CA LEU A 97 1.32 24.21 5.08
C LEU A 97 1.27 24.83 6.48
N CYS A 98 1.36 24.02 7.55
CA CYS A 98 1.20 24.50 8.93
C CYS A 98 2.53 24.74 9.66
N CYS A 99 3.66 24.49 9.00
CA CYS A 99 5.01 24.62 9.54
C CYS A 99 5.31 23.72 10.74
N GLN A 100 4.44 22.79 11.12
CA GLN A 100 4.72 21.82 12.17
C GLN A 100 5.87 20.90 11.76
N LYS A 101 6.81 20.66 12.69
CA LYS A 101 7.98 19.81 12.49
C LYS A 101 7.69 18.39 12.97
N PHE A 102 8.18 17.41 12.23
CA PHE A 102 8.03 15.99 12.49
C PHE A 102 9.39 15.29 12.36
N ALA A 103 9.59 14.23 13.12
CA ALA A 103 10.71 13.30 12.93
C ALA A 103 10.18 11.92 12.54
N LEU A 104 10.85 11.29 11.59
CA LEU A 104 10.65 9.89 11.26
C LEU A 104 11.15 9.02 12.41
N VAL A 105 10.31 8.10 12.86
CA VAL A 105 10.66 7.11 13.88
C VAL A 105 10.27 5.72 13.41
N ASP A 106 10.95 4.72 13.95
CA ASP A 106 10.62 3.32 13.76
C ASP A 106 9.86 2.80 14.98
N VAL A 107 8.77 2.08 14.75
CA VAL A 107 8.03 1.34 15.77
C VAL A 107 7.78 -0.06 15.21
N ASP A 108 8.38 -1.07 15.83
CA ASP A 108 8.25 -2.47 15.44
C ASP A 108 8.57 -2.76 13.96
N ASN A 109 9.54 -2.02 13.39
CA ASN A 109 9.96 -2.09 11.98
C ASN A 109 8.95 -1.49 10.98
N ASP A 110 8.07 -0.61 11.45
CA ASP A 110 7.22 0.26 10.66
C ASP A 110 7.57 1.74 10.90
N TYR A 111 7.69 2.49 9.81
CA TYR A 111 7.92 3.92 9.88
C TYR A 111 6.65 4.65 10.32
N THR A 112 6.83 5.62 11.20
CA THR A 112 5.80 6.56 11.62
C THR A 112 6.41 7.93 11.93
N THR A 113 5.59 8.90 12.27
CA THR A 113 6.04 10.25 12.60
C THR A 113 5.77 10.59 14.05
N LYS A 114 6.72 11.30 14.69
CA LYS A 114 6.49 12.00 15.96
C LYS A 114 6.50 13.50 15.74
N PHE A 115 5.63 14.21 16.46
CA PHE A 115 5.68 15.67 16.48
C PHE A 115 6.94 16.13 17.21
N LEU A 116 7.54 17.23 16.75
CA LEU A 116 8.61 17.92 17.42
C LEU A 116 8.14 19.30 17.92
N PRO A 117 8.73 19.83 19.00
CA PRO A 117 8.54 21.23 19.37
C PRO A 117 8.94 22.15 18.21
N GLN A 118 8.28 23.31 18.12
CA GLN A 118 8.59 24.33 17.10
C GLN A 118 9.92 25.02 17.37
#